data_AF-A0AAE4A3B6-F1
#
_entry.id   AF-A0AAE4A3B6-F1
#
_cell.length_a   1.000
_cell.length_b   1.000
_cell.length_c   1.000
_cell.angle_alpha   90.00
_cell.angle_beta   90.00
_cell.angle_gamma   90.00
#
_symmetry.space_group_name_H-M   'P 1'
#
loop_
_entity.id
_entity.type
_entity.pdbx_description
1 polymer ?
#
loop_
_entity_poly.entity_id
_entity_poly.type
_entity_poly.pdbx_seq_one_letter_code
_entity_poly.pdbx_strand_id
1 'polypeptide(L)'
;MLSREKLLHPATAIALLALFVSLGGVTYAAATIGTSQIKNSAVTNAKLKNGAVTGSKLKNGAVTSAKIGRGAVRGDRIAREGVTARELARGAVNGAVLADNAVGSSKLGLGAVTGPKLSDGAVAGAKLADRGVAGSKLEDGAVTAAKLAPGAVTADKLAPGTAVGGYGQVLSGSARLTAGAVDTAFLALPGIGLLSAACDVASGGFALTASAPADVRIFGQGDGRASSVRRAQLAAGGSVSASSSDAGDGTYASTWQIVVGGRVATVWATVGVSGGSCDAAAQALLS
;
A
#
# COMPACT_ATOMS: atom_id res chain seq x y z
N MET A 1 52.87 53.14 105.59
CA MET A 1 51.57 52.62 105.14
C MET A 1 51.84 51.45 104.21
N LEU A 2 51.78 50.21 104.73
CA LEU A 2 52.11 49.00 103.98
C LEU A 2 50.96 48.63 103.03
N SER A 3 51.24 48.58 101.73
CA SER A 3 50.36 47.99 100.71
C SER A 3 50.02 46.55 101.10
N ARG A 4 48.76 46.29 101.47
CA ARG A 4 48.22 44.93 101.48
C ARG A 4 48.11 44.47 100.02
N GLU A 5 49.12 43.74 99.55
CA GLU A 5 48.96 42.91 98.37
C GLU A 5 47.79 41.96 98.63
N LYS A 6 46.69 42.14 97.88
CA LYS A 6 45.62 41.15 97.81
C LYS A 6 46.20 39.92 97.14
N LEU A 7 46.85 39.06 97.93
CA LEU A 7 47.20 37.71 97.51
C LEU A 7 45.91 37.01 97.12
N LEU A 8 45.77 36.76 95.83
CA LEU A 8 44.63 36.06 95.25
C LEU A 8 44.53 34.71 95.96
N HIS A 9 43.42 34.45 96.67
CA HIS A 9 43.27 33.20 97.41
C HIS A 9 43.38 32.04 96.42
N PRO A 10 44.16 30.98 96.70
CA PRO A 10 44.38 29.88 95.77
C PRO A 10 43.08 29.27 95.21
N ALA A 11 41.99 29.27 95.99
CA ALA A 11 40.67 28.84 95.54
C ALA A 11 40.11 29.70 94.38
N THR A 12 40.25 31.03 94.45
CA THR A 12 39.80 31.94 93.40
C THR A 12 40.66 31.85 92.14
N ALA A 13 41.97 31.64 92.31
CA ALA A 13 42.86 31.37 91.19
C ALA A 13 42.49 30.08 90.45
N ILE A 14 42.24 28.98 91.18
CA ILE A 14 41.83 27.70 90.60
C ILE A 14 40.44 27.80 89.96
N ALA A 15 39.50 28.51 90.58
CA ALA A 15 38.15 28.71 90.03
C ALA A 15 38.18 29.47 88.71
N LEU A 16 39.01 30.53 88.60
CA LEU A 16 39.18 31.28 87.34
C LEU A 16 39.85 30.43 86.25
N LEU A 17 40.82 29.58 86.62
CA LEU A 17 41.49 28.66 85.69
C LEU A 17 40.54 27.57 85.18
N ALA A 18 39.74 26.98 86.07
CA ALA A 18 38.71 26.01 85.71
C ALA A 18 37.62 26.63 84.83
N LEU A 19 37.22 27.87 85.12
CA LEU A 19 36.30 28.63 84.29
C LEU A 19 36.89 28.87 82.90
N PHE A 20 38.16 29.27 82.80
CA PHE A 20 38.83 29.50 81.52
C PHE A 20 38.97 28.22 80.69
N VAL A 21 39.29 27.08 81.32
CA VAL A 21 39.36 25.77 80.66
C VAL A 21 37.97 25.29 80.23
N SER A 22 36.95 25.49 81.07
CA SER A 22 35.56 25.11 80.78
C SER A 22 34.96 25.93 79.64
N LEU A 23 35.24 27.23 79.57
CA LEU A 23 34.79 28.09 78.47
C LEU A 23 35.65 27.93 77.20
N GLY A 24 36.94 27.60 77.33
CA GLY A 24 37.85 27.40 76.20
C GLY A 24 37.62 26.09 75.45
N GLY A 25 37.12 25.05 76.12
CA GLY A 25 36.94 23.72 75.50
C GLY A 25 35.92 23.71 74.35
N VAL A 26 34.82 24.46 74.47
CA VAL A 26 33.74 24.49 73.45
C VAL A 26 34.13 25.28 72.20
N THR A 27 34.91 26.35 72.35
CA THR A 27 35.41 27.16 71.22
C THR A 27 36.56 26.47 70.51
N TYR A 28 37.42 25.77 71.26
CA TYR A 28 38.51 24.96 70.70
C TYR A 28 37.96 23.81 69.85
N ALA A 29 36.98 23.05 70.35
CA ALA A 29 36.35 21.96 69.61
C ALA A 29 35.69 22.42 68.30
N ALA A 30 35.04 23.59 68.28
CA ALA A 30 34.41 24.13 67.08
C ALA A 30 35.42 24.48 65.97
N ALA A 31 36.65 24.86 66.33
CA ALA A 31 37.69 25.26 65.37
C ALA A 31 38.65 24.13 64.97
N THR A 32 38.78 23.08 65.79
CA THR A 32 39.85 22.07 65.63
C THR A 32 39.38 20.64 65.36
N ILE A 33 38.07 20.33 65.45
CA ILE A 33 37.57 19.00 65.06
C ILE A 33 37.65 18.87 63.54
N GLY A 34 38.68 18.15 63.09
CA GLY A 34 38.86 17.72 61.70
C GLY A 34 38.19 16.39 61.42
N THR A 35 38.38 15.88 60.20
CA THR A 35 37.79 14.62 59.75
C THR A 35 38.33 13.40 60.50
N SER A 36 39.59 13.43 60.96
CA SER A 36 40.21 12.31 61.68
C SER A 36 39.65 12.11 63.10
N GLN A 37 39.10 13.17 63.71
CA GLN A 37 38.45 13.10 65.01
C GLN A 37 36.98 12.62 64.95
N ILE A 38 36.42 12.50 63.74
CA ILE A 38 35.06 11.97 63.54
C ILE A 38 35.17 10.49 63.13
N LYS A 39 34.76 9.59 64.03
CA LYS A 39 34.70 8.15 63.74
C LYS A 39 33.72 7.87 62.59
N ASN A 40 33.98 6.81 61.83
CA ASN A 40 33.03 6.32 60.81
C ASN A 40 31.64 6.10 61.43
N SER A 41 30.60 6.50 60.71
CA SER A 41 29.20 6.43 61.15
C SER A 41 28.86 7.24 62.42
N ALA A 42 29.77 8.09 62.91
CA ALA A 42 29.50 8.92 64.09
C ALA A 42 28.40 9.97 63.83
N VAL A 43 28.23 10.44 62.59
CA VAL A 43 27.14 11.33 62.18
C VAL A 43 25.99 10.48 61.66
N THR A 44 24.95 10.31 62.49
CA THR A 44 23.74 9.56 62.16
C THR A 44 22.59 10.53 61.82
N ASN A 45 21.49 10.00 61.27
CA ASN A 45 20.32 10.82 60.93
C ASN A 45 19.79 11.62 62.14
N ALA A 46 19.77 11.05 63.35
CA ALA A 46 19.31 11.76 64.56
C ALA A 46 20.18 12.97 64.94
N LYS A 47 21.44 13.01 64.50
CA LYS A 47 22.36 14.13 64.72
C LYS A 47 22.26 15.21 63.64
N LEU A 48 21.55 14.94 62.55
CA LEU A 48 21.27 15.89 61.48
C LEU A 48 19.82 16.35 61.57
N LYS A 49 19.60 17.62 61.93
CA LYS A 49 18.27 18.22 61.88
C LYS A 49 17.72 18.22 60.45
N ASN A 50 16.40 18.21 60.29
CA ASN A 50 15.76 18.33 58.98
C ASN A 50 16.23 19.61 58.27
N GLY A 51 16.64 19.47 57.00
CA GLY A 51 17.19 20.58 56.22
C GLY A 51 18.59 21.03 56.62
N ALA A 52 19.28 20.34 57.55
CA ALA A 52 20.62 20.72 57.98
C ALA A 52 21.66 20.66 56.85
N VAL A 53 21.48 19.78 55.86
CA VAL A 53 22.32 19.69 54.66
C VAL A 53 21.57 20.35 53.50
N THR A 54 21.89 21.62 53.24
CA THR A 54 21.33 22.41 52.12
C THR A 54 22.22 22.30 50.89
N GLY A 55 21.71 22.71 49.73
CA GLY A 55 22.50 22.76 48.49
C GLY A 55 23.80 23.56 48.63
N SER A 56 23.79 24.69 49.35
CA SER A 56 24.99 25.50 49.61
C SER A 56 26.07 24.81 50.46
N LYS A 57 25.71 23.76 51.22
CA LYS A 57 26.64 22.96 52.01
C LYS A 57 27.22 21.78 51.22
N LEU A 58 26.70 21.52 50.02
CA LEU A 58 27.19 20.51 49.09
C LEU A 58 27.96 21.20 47.97
N LYS A 59 29.26 20.89 47.85
CA LYS A 59 30.05 21.34 46.70
C LYS A 59 29.52 20.72 45.41
N ASN A 60 29.72 21.40 44.29
CA ASN A 60 29.40 20.85 42.96
C ASN A 60 30.12 19.50 42.76
N GLY A 61 29.37 18.49 42.32
CA GLY A 61 29.89 17.13 42.14
C GLY A 61 30.11 16.33 43.43
N ALA A 62 29.76 16.86 44.61
CA ALA A 62 29.91 16.11 45.87
C ALA A 62 29.10 14.80 45.86
N VAL A 63 27.86 14.85 45.34
CA VAL A 63 26.98 13.69 45.13
C VAL A 63 27.16 13.20 43.69
N THR A 64 28.01 12.18 43.51
CA THR A 64 28.22 11.51 42.21
C THR A 64 27.26 10.33 42.05
N SER A 65 27.11 9.81 40.82
CA SER A 65 26.28 8.62 40.55
C SER A 65 26.65 7.43 41.44
N ALA A 66 27.94 7.20 41.70
CA ALA A 66 28.42 6.14 42.61
C ALA A 66 27.95 6.29 44.07
N LYS A 67 27.55 7.51 44.48
CA LYS A 67 27.02 7.78 45.84
C LYS A 67 25.50 7.67 45.91
N ILE A 68 24.82 7.51 44.78
CA ILE A 68 23.37 7.35 44.69
C ILE A 68 23.06 5.87 44.48
N GLY A 69 22.47 5.22 45.48
CA GLY A 69 22.05 3.83 45.37
C GLY A 69 20.95 3.61 44.32
N ARG A 70 20.83 2.38 43.80
CA ARG A 70 19.75 2.00 42.89
C ARG A 70 18.39 2.26 43.56
N GLY A 71 17.52 3.02 42.88
CA GLY A 71 16.18 3.36 43.37
C GLY A 71 16.14 4.43 44.47
N ALA A 72 17.28 5.05 44.82
CA ALA A 72 17.32 6.11 45.83
C ALA A 72 16.57 7.38 45.39
N VAL A 73 16.45 7.62 44.08
CA VAL A 73 15.63 8.68 43.50
C VAL A 73 14.34 8.05 42.98
N ARG A 74 13.22 8.36 43.64
CA ARG A 74 11.88 7.96 43.19
C ARG A 74 11.26 9.04 42.31
N GLY A 75 10.30 8.67 41.47
CA GLY A 75 9.66 9.59 40.52
C GLY A 75 8.99 10.80 41.18
N ASP A 76 8.41 10.64 42.36
CA ASP A 76 7.82 11.72 43.18
C ASP A 76 8.84 12.75 43.68
N ARG A 77 10.14 12.42 43.60
CA ARG A 77 11.25 13.31 43.97
C ARG A 77 11.84 14.07 42.79
N ILE A 78 11.39 13.79 41.59
CA ILE A 78 11.78 14.50 40.38
C ILE A 78 10.75 15.60 40.15
N ALA A 79 11.21 16.86 40.09
CA ALA A 79 10.34 17.98 39.78
C ALA A 79 9.68 17.80 38.41
N ARG A 80 8.51 18.42 38.21
CA ARG A 80 7.88 18.47 36.88
C ARG A 80 8.88 19.05 35.87
N GLU A 81 9.00 18.39 34.72
CA GLU A 81 9.98 18.74 33.66
C GLU A 81 11.46 18.65 34.09
N GLY A 82 11.76 18.02 35.23
CA GLY A 82 13.12 17.85 35.74
C GLY A 82 14.00 16.90 34.91
N VAL A 83 13.42 16.17 33.96
CA VAL A 83 14.13 15.34 32.97
C VAL A 83 13.70 15.82 31.59
N THR A 84 14.63 16.42 30.85
CA THR A 84 14.42 16.87 29.46
C THR A 84 15.08 15.87 28.50
N ALA A 85 14.92 16.09 27.19
CA ALA A 85 15.54 15.26 26.17
C ALA A 85 17.08 15.21 26.27
N ARG A 86 17.72 16.25 26.82
CA ARG A 86 19.18 16.31 26.98
C ARG A 86 19.71 15.36 28.06
N GLU A 87 18.91 15.07 29.08
CA GLU A 87 19.29 14.16 30.16
C GLU A 87 19.07 12.68 29.80
N LEU A 88 18.37 12.40 28.69
CA LEU A 88 18.11 11.04 28.21
C LEU A 88 19.23 10.57 27.27
N ALA A 89 19.93 9.53 27.67
CA ALA A 89 20.88 8.85 26.78
C ALA A 89 20.16 8.23 25.58
N ARG A 90 20.88 8.06 24.46
CA ARG A 90 20.37 7.36 23.28
C ARG A 90 19.91 5.94 23.67
N GLY A 91 18.66 5.61 23.36
CA GLY A 91 18.07 4.30 23.67
C GLY A 91 17.62 4.12 25.13
N ALA A 92 17.72 5.17 25.97
CA ALA A 92 17.22 5.13 27.35
C ALA A 92 15.71 4.87 27.40
N VAL A 93 14.96 5.36 26.41
CA VAL A 93 13.54 5.05 26.20
C VAL A 93 13.45 4.02 25.07
N ASN A 94 13.08 2.80 25.43
CA ASN A 94 12.91 1.67 24.51
C ASN A 94 11.56 0.98 24.76
N GLY A 95 11.23 -0.03 23.94
CA GLY A 95 9.95 -0.74 24.03
C GLY A 95 9.70 -1.43 25.37
N ALA A 96 10.73 -1.78 26.15
CA ALA A 96 10.57 -2.45 27.43
C ALA A 96 10.18 -1.49 28.57
N VAL A 97 10.46 -0.20 28.42
CA VAL A 97 10.14 0.84 29.43
C VAL A 97 8.92 1.68 29.07
N LEU A 98 8.50 1.65 27.81
CA LEU A 98 7.25 2.27 27.38
C LEU A 98 6.08 1.37 27.77
N ALA A 99 5.18 1.88 28.61
CA ALA A 99 3.93 1.20 28.90
C ALA A 99 3.04 1.14 27.64
N ASP A 100 2.10 0.19 27.63
CA ASP A 100 1.10 0.10 26.57
C ASP A 100 0.35 1.42 26.41
N ASN A 101 0.19 1.86 25.16
CA ASN A 101 -0.46 3.13 24.80
C ASN A 101 0.22 4.41 25.35
N ALA A 102 1.46 4.32 25.86
CA ALA A 102 2.19 5.50 26.33
C ALA A 102 2.42 6.55 25.22
N VAL A 103 2.45 6.13 23.96
CA VAL A 103 2.56 7.00 22.78
C VAL A 103 1.20 7.11 22.10
N GLY A 104 0.45 8.17 22.41
CA GLY A 104 -0.81 8.48 21.74
C GLY A 104 -0.61 9.10 20.35
N SER A 105 -1.68 9.13 19.54
CA SER A 105 -1.68 9.70 18.18
C SER A 105 -1.18 11.14 18.12
N SER A 106 -1.52 11.97 19.12
CA SER A 106 -1.05 13.37 19.24
C SER A 106 0.47 13.50 19.37
N LYS A 107 1.18 12.42 19.69
CA LYS A 107 2.65 12.39 19.82
C LYS A 107 3.34 11.87 18.56
N LEU A 108 2.58 11.37 17.58
CA LEU A 108 3.10 10.91 16.30
C LEU A 108 3.07 12.08 15.30
N GLY A 109 4.25 12.63 15.03
CA GLY A 109 4.42 13.65 13.99
C GLY A 109 4.25 13.09 12.58
N LEU A 110 4.14 13.99 11.60
CA LEU A 110 4.08 13.60 10.19
C LEU A 110 5.36 12.84 9.80
N GLY A 111 5.20 11.68 9.14
CA GLY A 111 6.31 10.81 8.78
C GLY A 111 6.89 9.98 9.94
N ALA A 112 6.31 10.04 11.15
CA ALA A 112 6.74 9.19 12.25
C ALA A 112 6.55 7.69 11.94
N VAL A 113 5.48 7.34 11.23
CA VAL A 113 5.20 5.98 10.73
C VAL A 113 5.40 5.96 9.22
N THR A 114 6.44 5.26 8.77
CA THR A 114 6.79 5.10 7.35
C THR A 114 6.54 3.65 6.92
N GLY A 115 6.49 3.38 5.61
CA GLY A 115 6.29 2.03 5.07
C GLY A 115 7.15 0.95 5.75
N PRO A 116 8.48 1.13 5.89
CA PRO A 116 9.34 0.15 6.57
C PRO A 116 9.07 -0.08 8.07
N LYS A 117 8.30 0.80 8.72
CA LYS A 117 7.88 0.64 10.13
C LYS A 117 6.57 -0.13 10.26
N LEU A 118 5.89 -0.39 9.15
CA LEU A 118 4.67 -1.21 9.10
C LEU A 118 5.07 -2.63 8.72
N SER A 119 4.72 -3.59 9.56
CA SER A 119 4.82 -5.00 9.21
C SER A 119 3.81 -5.36 8.13
N ASP A 120 4.07 -6.45 7.41
CA ASP A 120 3.13 -6.97 6.41
C ASP A 120 1.76 -7.24 7.05
N GLY A 121 0.70 -6.74 6.39
CA GLY A 121 -0.68 -6.87 6.89
C GLY A 121 -1.05 -5.92 8.04
N ALA A 122 -0.16 -5.03 8.49
CA ALA A 122 -0.46 -4.07 9.56
C ALA A 122 -1.66 -3.15 9.23
N VAL A 123 -1.89 -2.89 7.94
CA VAL A 123 -3.04 -2.13 7.44
C VAL A 123 -4.06 -3.09 6.82
N ALA A 124 -4.87 -3.72 7.69
CA ALA A 124 -6.00 -4.54 7.25
C ALA A 124 -7.15 -3.69 6.70
N GLY A 125 -8.06 -4.28 5.92
CA GLY A 125 -9.20 -3.58 5.31
C GLY A 125 -10.04 -2.77 6.32
N ALA A 126 -10.25 -3.29 7.52
CA ALA A 126 -10.98 -2.58 8.59
C ALA A 126 -10.27 -1.31 9.12
N LYS A 127 -9.00 -1.11 8.79
CA LYS A 127 -8.22 0.11 9.12
C LYS A 127 -8.25 1.14 7.99
N LEU A 128 -8.74 0.77 6.80
CA LEU A 128 -8.96 1.68 5.70
C LEU A 128 -10.36 2.27 5.84
N ALA A 129 -10.46 3.59 5.88
CA ALA A 129 -11.74 4.27 5.79
C ALA A 129 -12.39 4.04 4.42
N ASP A 130 -13.70 4.23 4.34
CA ASP A 130 -14.42 4.22 3.07
C ASP A 130 -13.78 5.22 2.09
N ARG A 131 -13.49 4.75 0.86
CA ARG A 131 -12.75 5.50 -0.16
C ARG A 131 -11.33 5.93 0.26
N GLY A 132 -10.75 5.27 1.26
CA GLY A 132 -9.40 5.57 1.78
C GLY A 132 -8.26 5.33 0.78
N VAL A 133 -8.53 4.58 -0.30
CA VAL A 133 -7.59 4.37 -1.40
C VAL A 133 -8.08 5.15 -2.63
N ALA A 134 -7.42 6.27 -2.92
CA ALA A 134 -7.66 7.03 -4.14
C ALA A 134 -7.08 6.29 -5.36
N GLY A 135 -7.67 6.48 -6.55
CA GLY A 135 -7.18 5.87 -7.79
C GLY A 135 -5.71 6.18 -8.09
N SER A 136 -5.23 7.36 -7.74
CA SER A 136 -3.81 7.75 -7.87
C SER A 136 -2.85 6.99 -6.96
N LYS A 137 -3.36 6.16 -6.03
CA LYS A 137 -2.58 5.25 -5.19
C LYS A 137 -2.55 3.82 -5.74
N LEU A 138 -3.27 3.56 -6.84
CA LEU A 138 -3.21 2.30 -7.57
C LEU A 138 -2.26 2.50 -8.74
N GLU A 139 -1.14 1.79 -8.73
CA GLU A 139 -0.21 1.74 -9.85
C GLU A 139 -0.80 0.91 -11.00
N ASP A 140 -0.25 1.09 -12.21
CA ASP A 140 -0.64 0.29 -13.37
C ASP A 140 -0.41 -1.20 -13.08
N GLY A 141 -1.45 -2.01 -13.31
CA GLY A 141 -1.42 -3.45 -12.99
C GLY A 141 -1.61 -3.79 -11.51
N ALA A 142 -1.85 -2.81 -10.62
CA ALA A 142 -2.13 -3.08 -9.21
C ALA A 142 -3.39 -3.93 -9.01
N VAL A 143 -4.39 -3.80 -9.89
CA VAL A 143 -5.60 -4.63 -9.92
C VAL A 143 -5.50 -5.58 -11.13
N THR A 144 -5.15 -6.84 -10.87
CA THR A 144 -5.06 -7.89 -11.88
C THR A 144 -6.32 -8.76 -11.89
N ALA A 145 -6.52 -9.55 -12.93
CA ALA A 145 -7.65 -10.48 -13.02
C ALA A 145 -7.75 -11.42 -11.80
N ALA A 146 -6.62 -11.89 -11.25
CA ALA A 146 -6.60 -12.74 -10.07
C ALA A 146 -7.07 -12.05 -8.78
N LYS A 147 -7.08 -10.70 -8.75
CA LYS A 147 -7.58 -9.89 -7.61
C LYS A 147 -9.06 -9.56 -7.74
N LEU A 148 -9.70 -9.89 -8.87
CA LEU A 148 -11.11 -9.65 -9.13
C LEU A 148 -11.86 -10.98 -9.05
N ALA A 149 -12.92 -11.02 -8.23
CA ALA A 149 -13.82 -12.16 -8.24
C ALA A 149 -14.58 -12.25 -9.58
N PRO A 150 -14.96 -13.45 -10.03
CA PRO A 150 -15.84 -13.60 -11.20
C PRO A 150 -17.10 -12.74 -11.05
N GLY A 151 -17.41 -11.94 -12.07
CA GLY A 151 -18.56 -11.04 -12.07
C GLY A 151 -18.41 -9.76 -11.22
N ALA A 152 -17.23 -9.49 -10.64
CA ALA A 152 -17.00 -8.25 -9.86
C ALA A 152 -17.10 -6.97 -10.70
N VAL A 153 -16.85 -7.07 -12.01
CA VAL A 153 -17.00 -5.97 -12.97
C VAL A 153 -18.22 -6.26 -13.85
N THR A 154 -19.34 -5.62 -13.53
CA THR A 154 -20.60 -5.71 -14.28
C THR A 154 -20.71 -4.59 -15.32
N ALA A 155 -21.64 -4.71 -16.26
CA ALA A 155 -21.80 -3.74 -17.36
C ALA A 155 -22.01 -2.30 -16.88
N ASP A 156 -22.70 -2.08 -15.75
CA ASP A 156 -22.90 -0.77 -15.14
C ASP A 156 -21.60 -0.15 -14.56
N LYS A 157 -20.54 -0.94 -14.39
CA LYS A 157 -19.21 -0.47 -13.95
C LYS A 157 -18.33 -0.01 -15.11
N LEU A 158 -18.79 -0.17 -16.35
CA LEU A 158 -18.07 0.17 -17.56
C LEU A 158 -18.71 1.40 -18.20
N ALA A 159 -17.89 2.33 -18.65
CA ALA A 159 -18.42 3.49 -19.38
C ALA A 159 -19.02 3.03 -20.72
N PRO A 160 -20.15 3.61 -21.16
CA PRO A 160 -20.74 3.29 -22.47
C PRO A 160 -19.73 3.40 -23.62
N GLY A 161 -19.70 2.42 -24.51
CA GLY A 161 -18.74 2.35 -25.62
C GLY A 161 -17.35 1.79 -25.26
N THR A 162 -17.12 1.42 -23.99
CA THR A 162 -15.88 0.73 -23.59
C THR A 162 -15.96 -0.74 -24.02
N ALA A 163 -15.19 -1.11 -25.05
CA ALA A 163 -15.02 -2.50 -25.44
C ALA A 163 -14.20 -3.26 -24.38
N VAL A 164 -14.81 -4.26 -23.74
CA VAL A 164 -14.08 -5.20 -22.89
C VAL A 164 -13.65 -6.37 -23.78
N GLY A 165 -12.36 -6.43 -24.09
CA GLY A 165 -11.76 -7.56 -24.78
C GLY A 165 -11.87 -8.80 -23.88
N GLY A 166 -12.86 -9.64 -24.13
CA GLY A 166 -13.12 -10.74 -23.22
C GLY A 166 -14.17 -11.77 -23.62
N TYR A 167 -14.57 -11.87 -24.89
CA TYR A 167 -15.08 -13.12 -25.51
C TYR A 167 -14.86 -13.03 -27.02
N GLY A 168 -13.59 -13.08 -27.45
CA GLY A 168 -13.21 -13.27 -28.84
C GLY A 168 -12.58 -12.06 -29.55
N GLN A 169 -11.76 -12.37 -30.56
CA GLN A 169 -11.19 -11.36 -31.45
C GLN A 169 -12.27 -10.94 -32.46
N VAL A 170 -12.62 -9.64 -32.47
CA VAL A 170 -13.45 -9.05 -33.51
C VAL A 170 -12.56 -8.77 -34.72
N LEU A 171 -12.95 -9.28 -35.88
CA LEU A 171 -12.31 -9.01 -37.16
C LEU A 171 -13.34 -8.39 -38.10
N SER A 172 -12.93 -7.41 -38.90
CA SER A 172 -13.79 -6.75 -39.88
C SER A 172 -13.03 -6.53 -41.18
N GLY A 173 -13.74 -6.59 -42.30
CA GLY A 173 -13.18 -6.34 -43.63
C GLY A 173 -14.24 -5.87 -44.60
N SER A 174 -13.84 -5.07 -45.59
CA SER A 174 -14.72 -4.59 -46.66
C SER A 174 -13.94 -4.43 -47.96
N ALA A 175 -14.60 -4.69 -49.09
CA ALA A 175 -14.04 -4.49 -50.42
C ALA A 175 -15.11 -3.95 -51.38
N ARG A 176 -14.72 -3.00 -52.21
CA ARG A 176 -15.53 -2.53 -53.35
C ARG A 176 -15.06 -3.23 -54.62
N LEU A 177 -15.98 -3.85 -55.33
CA LEU A 177 -15.74 -4.72 -56.48
C LEU A 177 -16.38 -4.12 -57.73
N THR A 178 -15.66 -4.19 -58.85
CA THR A 178 -16.21 -3.92 -60.19
C THR A 178 -16.98 -5.13 -60.71
N ALA A 179 -17.97 -4.92 -61.58
CA ALA A 179 -18.65 -6.00 -62.30
C ALA A 179 -17.64 -6.99 -62.92
N GLY A 180 -17.87 -8.28 -62.70
CA GLY A 180 -17.02 -9.38 -63.18
C GLY A 180 -15.86 -9.75 -62.25
N ALA A 181 -15.70 -9.09 -61.10
CA ALA A 181 -14.67 -9.47 -60.13
C ALA A 181 -14.97 -10.86 -59.54
N VAL A 182 -13.95 -11.72 -59.47
CA VAL A 182 -14.04 -13.07 -58.90
C VAL A 182 -13.04 -13.22 -57.76
N ASP A 183 -13.41 -14.01 -56.74
CA ASP A 183 -12.55 -14.44 -55.62
C ASP A 183 -11.71 -13.35 -54.95
N THR A 184 -12.26 -12.15 -54.80
CA THR A 184 -11.54 -11.05 -54.15
C THR A 184 -11.58 -11.22 -52.63
N ALA A 185 -10.45 -11.62 -52.03
CA ALA A 185 -10.31 -11.78 -50.59
C ALA A 185 -10.38 -10.43 -49.87
N PHE A 186 -11.17 -10.35 -48.80
CA PHE A 186 -11.39 -9.10 -48.08
C PHE A 186 -11.37 -9.22 -46.55
N LEU A 187 -11.43 -10.45 -46.01
CA LEU A 187 -11.31 -10.70 -44.57
C LEU A 187 -10.52 -11.99 -44.32
N ALA A 188 -9.44 -11.89 -43.56
CA ALA A 188 -8.66 -13.04 -43.11
C ALA A 188 -9.15 -13.52 -41.74
N LEU A 189 -9.40 -14.81 -41.60
CA LEU A 189 -9.80 -15.48 -40.36
C LEU A 189 -8.65 -16.37 -39.88
N PRO A 190 -7.84 -15.95 -38.90
CA PRO A 190 -6.65 -16.68 -38.46
C PRO A 190 -6.97 -18.12 -38.06
N GLY A 191 -6.26 -19.08 -38.67
CA GLY A 191 -6.44 -20.52 -38.42
C GLY A 191 -7.72 -21.13 -38.99
N ILE A 192 -8.54 -20.35 -39.71
CA ILE A 192 -9.78 -20.82 -40.34
C ILE A 192 -9.69 -20.70 -41.87
N GLY A 193 -9.34 -19.54 -42.41
CA GLY A 193 -9.33 -19.33 -43.86
C GLY A 193 -9.43 -17.87 -44.29
N LEU A 194 -9.74 -17.67 -45.57
CA LEU A 194 -10.00 -16.35 -46.17
C LEU A 194 -11.44 -16.28 -46.63
N LEU A 195 -12.10 -15.17 -46.34
CA LEU A 195 -13.39 -14.82 -46.92
C LEU A 195 -13.16 -13.95 -48.16
N SER A 196 -13.69 -14.42 -49.28
CA SER A 196 -13.69 -13.73 -50.56
C SER A 196 -15.11 -13.42 -51.03
N ALA A 197 -15.22 -12.39 -51.86
CA ALA A 197 -16.44 -12.02 -52.52
C ALA A 197 -16.24 -11.99 -54.04
N ALA A 198 -17.31 -12.33 -54.76
CA ALA A 198 -17.41 -12.22 -56.20
C ALA A 198 -18.58 -11.29 -56.55
N CYS A 199 -18.41 -10.52 -57.63
CA CYS A 199 -19.38 -9.56 -58.13
C CYS A 199 -19.73 -9.92 -59.58
N ASP A 200 -20.83 -10.65 -59.78
CA ASP A 200 -21.49 -10.73 -61.08
C ASP A 200 -22.73 -9.82 -61.05
N VAL A 201 -23.00 -9.11 -62.14
CA VAL A 201 -24.20 -8.26 -62.28
C VAL A 201 -25.50 -9.06 -62.23
N ALA A 202 -25.42 -10.39 -62.34
CA ALA A 202 -26.53 -11.31 -62.17
C ALA A 202 -26.61 -11.95 -60.77
N SER A 203 -25.54 -11.93 -59.96
CA SER A 203 -25.54 -12.51 -58.60
C SER A 203 -24.37 -12.00 -57.74
N GLY A 204 -24.68 -11.57 -56.51
CA GLY A 204 -23.68 -11.35 -55.46
C GLY A 204 -23.34 -12.66 -54.77
N GLY A 205 -22.05 -12.97 -54.60
CA GLY A 205 -21.62 -14.23 -54.00
C GLY A 205 -20.48 -14.06 -52.99
N PHE A 206 -20.51 -14.89 -51.96
CA PHE A 206 -19.42 -15.08 -51.01
C PHE A 206 -18.83 -16.48 -51.14
N ALA A 207 -17.52 -16.59 -50.96
CA ALA A 207 -16.85 -17.86 -50.78
C ALA A 207 -15.93 -17.80 -49.56
N LEU A 208 -15.93 -18.87 -48.76
CA LEU A 208 -14.92 -19.10 -47.74
C LEU A 208 -13.98 -20.18 -48.26
N THR A 209 -12.69 -19.87 -48.31
CA THR A 209 -11.64 -20.85 -48.59
C THR A 209 -10.95 -21.21 -47.28
N ALA A 210 -11.08 -22.47 -46.85
CA ALA A 210 -10.59 -22.93 -45.57
C ALA A 210 -9.06 -23.15 -45.61
N SER A 211 -8.33 -22.64 -44.62
CA SER A 211 -6.89 -22.91 -44.46
C SER A 211 -6.60 -24.20 -43.68
N ALA A 212 -7.60 -24.71 -42.97
CA ALA A 212 -7.58 -25.97 -42.22
C ALA A 212 -8.93 -26.70 -42.38
N PRO A 213 -9.03 -27.99 -42.04
CA PRO A 213 -10.30 -28.69 -42.08
C PRO A 213 -11.35 -28.03 -41.19
N ALA A 214 -12.54 -27.75 -41.74
CA ALA A 214 -13.59 -26.98 -41.07
C ALA A 214 -14.98 -27.58 -41.30
N ASP A 215 -15.81 -27.63 -40.25
CA ASP A 215 -17.27 -27.83 -40.39
C ASP A 215 -17.92 -26.45 -40.47
N VAL A 216 -18.56 -26.16 -41.59
CA VAL A 216 -19.16 -24.85 -41.88
C VAL A 216 -20.66 -25.00 -42.01
N ARG A 217 -21.39 -24.21 -41.23
CA ARG A 217 -22.84 -24.06 -41.30
C ARG A 217 -23.15 -22.66 -41.79
N ILE A 218 -23.83 -22.60 -42.93
CA ILE A 218 -24.23 -21.35 -43.56
C ILE A 218 -25.72 -21.21 -43.35
N PHE A 219 -26.11 -20.06 -42.79
CA PHE A 219 -27.47 -19.59 -42.70
C PHE A 219 -27.63 -18.48 -43.75
N GLY A 220 -28.20 -18.84 -44.91
CA GLY A 220 -28.51 -17.87 -45.95
C GLY A 220 -29.82 -17.14 -45.65
N GLN A 221 -29.84 -15.82 -45.77
CA GLN A 221 -31.07 -15.04 -45.89
C GLN A 221 -31.14 -14.44 -47.29
N GLY A 222 -32.03 -14.98 -48.12
CA GLY A 222 -32.64 -14.24 -49.22
C GLY A 222 -33.83 -13.43 -48.72
N ASP A 223 -34.10 -12.34 -49.39
CA ASP A 223 -35.06 -11.26 -49.18
C ASP A 223 -36.54 -11.73 -49.14
N GLY A 224 -36.83 -12.63 -48.19
CA GLY A 224 -38.19 -13.05 -47.81
C GLY A 224 -38.54 -14.51 -48.07
N ARG A 225 -37.64 -15.38 -48.58
CA ARG A 225 -37.96 -16.81 -48.83
C ARG A 225 -36.80 -17.75 -48.50
N ALA A 226 -37.12 -18.77 -47.70
CA ALA A 226 -36.32 -19.94 -47.33
C ALA A 226 -34.93 -19.68 -46.67
N SER A 227 -34.90 -19.79 -45.34
CA SER A 227 -33.67 -20.05 -44.58
C SER A 227 -33.13 -21.43 -44.92
N SER A 228 -32.30 -21.55 -45.96
CA SER A 228 -31.60 -22.79 -46.25
C SER A 228 -30.38 -22.91 -45.34
N VAL A 229 -30.34 -23.94 -44.50
CA VAL A 229 -29.13 -24.30 -43.75
C VAL A 229 -28.29 -25.21 -44.64
N ARG A 230 -27.11 -24.73 -45.05
CA ARG A 230 -26.13 -25.56 -45.76
C ARG A 230 -25.04 -25.97 -44.78
N ARG A 231 -24.79 -27.28 -44.66
CA ARG A 231 -23.65 -27.83 -43.93
C ARG A 231 -22.62 -28.33 -44.93
N ALA A 232 -21.37 -27.95 -44.73
CA ALA A 232 -20.26 -28.38 -45.57
C ALA A 232 -19.08 -28.74 -44.69
N GLN A 233 -18.44 -29.88 -45.00
CA GLN A 233 -17.18 -30.26 -44.40
C GLN A 233 -16.07 -29.97 -45.41
N LEU A 234 -15.20 -29.03 -45.07
CA LEU A 234 -14.12 -28.57 -45.93
C LEU A 234 -12.82 -29.24 -45.53
N ALA A 235 -12.07 -29.74 -46.50
CA ALA A 235 -10.65 -30.03 -46.33
C ALA A 235 -9.84 -28.73 -46.39
N ALA A 236 -8.58 -28.75 -45.92
CA ALA A 236 -7.67 -27.62 -46.12
C ALA A 236 -7.55 -27.29 -47.61
N GLY A 237 -7.69 -26.01 -47.96
CA GLY A 237 -7.74 -25.51 -49.33
C GLY A 237 -9.10 -25.65 -50.03
N GLY A 238 -10.07 -26.33 -49.42
CA GLY A 238 -11.43 -26.43 -49.96
C GLY A 238 -12.22 -25.12 -49.78
N SER A 239 -13.23 -24.92 -50.63
CA SER A 239 -14.12 -23.75 -50.55
C SER A 239 -15.60 -24.12 -50.47
N VAL A 240 -16.37 -23.26 -49.81
CA VAL A 240 -17.83 -23.30 -49.82
C VAL A 240 -18.35 -21.90 -50.08
N SER A 241 -19.41 -21.79 -50.87
CA SER A 241 -19.98 -20.52 -51.27
C SER A 241 -21.44 -20.36 -50.84
N ALA A 242 -21.82 -19.11 -50.63
CA ALA A 242 -23.20 -18.67 -50.48
C ALA A 242 -23.46 -17.63 -51.58
N SER A 243 -24.39 -17.93 -52.47
CA SER A 243 -24.85 -17.02 -53.53
C SER A 243 -26.37 -17.01 -53.59
N SER A 244 -26.94 -15.90 -54.05
CA SER A 244 -28.36 -15.80 -54.41
C SER A 244 -28.50 -15.86 -55.94
N SER A 245 -29.60 -16.43 -56.41
CA SER A 245 -29.96 -16.46 -57.84
C SER A 245 -30.99 -15.39 -58.22
N ASP A 246 -31.40 -14.55 -57.26
CA ASP A 246 -32.41 -13.53 -57.48
C ASP A 246 -31.73 -12.30 -58.09
N ALA A 247 -31.79 -12.22 -59.42
CA ALA A 247 -31.08 -11.25 -60.23
C ALA A 247 -31.67 -9.83 -60.09
N GLY A 248 -31.04 -8.96 -59.30
CA GLY A 248 -31.35 -7.54 -59.20
C GLY A 248 -30.40 -6.75 -58.30
N ASP A 249 -30.47 -5.41 -58.40
CA ASP A 249 -29.85 -4.49 -57.43
C ASP A 249 -30.45 -4.77 -56.03
N GLY A 250 -29.60 -5.02 -55.03
CA GLY A 250 -30.04 -5.50 -53.72
C GLY A 250 -28.90 -5.77 -52.74
N THR A 251 -29.23 -6.07 -51.47
CA THR A 251 -28.25 -6.44 -50.44
C THR A 251 -28.46 -7.87 -49.97
N TYR A 252 -27.43 -8.69 -50.08
CA TYR A 252 -27.43 -10.09 -49.68
C TYR A 252 -26.69 -10.27 -48.36
N ALA A 253 -27.34 -10.85 -47.36
CA ALA A 253 -26.74 -11.11 -46.04
C ALA A 253 -26.59 -12.61 -45.80
N SER A 254 -25.45 -13.03 -45.27
CA SER A 254 -25.21 -14.40 -44.85
C SER A 254 -24.57 -14.45 -43.48
N THR A 255 -25.00 -15.41 -42.65
CA THR A 255 -24.36 -15.70 -41.37
C THR A 255 -23.74 -17.08 -41.42
N TRP A 256 -22.49 -17.19 -40.98
CA TRP A 256 -21.72 -18.42 -41.02
C TRP A 256 -21.30 -18.79 -39.61
N GLN A 257 -21.51 -20.05 -39.25
CA GLN A 257 -20.90 -20.66 -38.08
C GLN A 257 -19.85 -21.67 -38.55
N ILE A 258 -18.60 -21.41 -38.21
CA ILE A 258 -17.45 -22.20 -38.66
C ILE A 258 -16.81 -22.86 -37.44
N VAL A 259 -16.61 -24.17 -37.50
CA VAL A 259 -16.00 -24.96 -36.45
C VAL A 259 -14.69 -25.56 -36.93
N VAL A 260 -13.57 -25.19 -36.29
CA VAL A 260 -12.22 -25.70 -36.59
C VAL A 260 -11.56 -26.14 -35.30
N GLY A 261 -11.24 -27.43 -35.16
CA GLY A 261 -10.51 -27.94 -33.99
C GLY A 261 -11.14 -27.61 -32.63
N GLY A 262 -12.48 -27.49 -32.55
CA GLY A 262 -13.23 -27.15 -31.33
C GLY A 262 -13.44 -25.65 -31.08
N ARG A 263 -12.92 -24.76 -31.92
CA ARG A 263 -13.19 -23.31 -31.90
C ARG A 263 -14.40 -22.97 -32.75
N VAL A 264 -15.13 -21.92 -32.39
CA VAL A 264 -16.32 -21.46 -33.14
C VAL A 264 -16.08 -20.02 -33.62
N ALA A 265 -16.19 -19.79 -34.92
CA ALA A 265 -16.27 -18.45 -35.48
C ALA A 265 -17.67 -18.16 -36.00
N THR A 266 -18.23 -17.03 -35.59
CA THR A 266 -19.48 -16.51 -36.16
C THR A 266 -19.13 -15.35 -37.09
N VAL A 267 -19.53 -15.45 -38.36
CA VAL A 267 -19.25 -14.44 -39.39
C VAL A 267 -20.57 -13.90 -39.92
N TRP A 268 -20.72 -12.59 -39.95
CA TRP A 268 -21.82 -11.88 -40.61
C TRP A 268 -21.26 -11.17 -41.83
N ALA A 269 -21.77 -11.48 -43.02
CA ALA A 269 -21.29 -10.92 -44.29
C ALA A 269 -22.45 -10.35 -45.12
N THR A 270 -22.23 -9.19 -45.73
CA THR A 270 -23.21 -8.47 -46.58
C THR A 270 -22.59 -8.02 -47.91
N VAL A 271 -23.24 -8.33 -49.04
CA VAL A 271 -22.85 -7.84 -50.38
C VAL A 271 -24.00 -7.02 -50.92
N GLY A 272 -23.77 -5.73 -51.15
CA GLY A 272 -24.67 -4.86 -51.90
C GLY A 272 -24.29 -4.87 -53.37
N VAL A 273 -25.26 -5.01 -54.27
CA VAL A 273 -25.08 -4.87 -55.72
C VAL A 273 -25.88 -3.65 -56.19
N SER A 274 -25.21 -2.71 -56.85
CA SER A 274 -25.87 -1.52 -57.42
C SER A 274 -25.13 -1.03 -58.66
N GLY A 275 -25.86 -0.84 -59.76
CA GLY A 275 -25.39 -0.08 -60.93
C GLY A 275 -24.06 -0.57 -61.52
N GLY A 276 -23.81 -1.89 -61.53
CA GLY A 276 -22.59 -2.49 -62.07
C GLY A 276 -21.39 -2.54 -61.11
N SER A 277 -21.59 -2.28 -59.81
CA SER A 277 -20.58 -2.44 -58.76
C SER A 277 -21.15 -3.20 -57.56
N CYS A 278 -20.28 -3.87 -56.80
CA CYS A 278 -20.66 -4.53 -55.56
C CYS A 278 -19.82 -4.07 -54.38
N ASP A 279 -20.44 -3.89 -53.22
CA ASP A 279 -19.77 -3.58 -51.95
C ASP A 279 -19.92 -4.76 -51.00
N ALA A 280 -18.82 -5.46 -50.71
CA ALA A 280 -18.75 -6.57 -49.78
C ALA A 280 -18.24 -6.08 -48.42
N ALA A 281 -18.90 -6.49 -47.33
CA ALA A 281 -18.45 -6.25 -45.96
C ALA A 281 -18.69 -7.49 -45.10
N ALA A 282 -17.83 -7.73 -44.11
CA ALA A 282 -18.04 -8.78 -43.14
C ALA A 282 -17.44 -8.43 -41.78
N GLN A 283 -18.04 -8.98 -40.73
CA GLN A 283 -17.57 -8.98 -39.36
C GLN A 283 -17.53 -10.40 -38.84
N ALA A 284 -16.49 -10.75 -38.10
CA ALA A 284 -16.32 -12.06 -37.50
C ALA A 284 -15.98 -11.95 -36.02
N LEU A 285 -16.53 -12.88 -35.24
CA LEU A 285 -16.20 -13.08 -33.84
C LEU A 285 -15.59 -14.47 -33.68
N LEU A 286 -14.31 -14.55 -33.30
CA LEU A 286 -13.64 -15.81 -32.99
C LEU A 286 -13.74 -16.13 -31.50
N SER A 287 -14.41 -17.23 -31.16
CA SER A 287 -14.53 -17.77 -29.80
C SER A 287 -13.76 -19.08 -29.61
#